data_AF-A0A966NC19-F1
#
_entry.id   AF-A0A966NC19-F1
#
_cell.length_a   1.000
_cell.length_b   1.000
_cell.length_c   1.000
_cell.angle_alpha   90.00
_cell.angle_beta   90.00
_cell.angle_gamma   90.00
#
_symmetry.space_group_name_H-M   'P 1'
#
loop_
_entity.id
_entity.type
_entity.pdbx_description
1 polymer ?
#
loop_
_entity_poly.entity_id
_entity_poly.type
_entity_poly.pdbx_seq_one_letter_code
_entity_poly.pdbx_strand_id
1 'polypeptide(L)'
;MKRFDAAALIAAIKGERDYSCPKGWYTIEQIRQELNLAYPRNASSRAYQLHRNGLLDRQAHQFKVDTGQCHLAYVYRPRPPFKTVKQAAESNFTAREEKVPKGFVRIVDFAFDVGISHVAIRARVARAGLKASYFKTARGMSGLHHNAYYRKADLDRLVRKAS
;
A
#
# COMPACT_ATOMS: atom_id res chain seq x y z
N MET A 1 -11.52 -18.75 51.65
CA MET A 1 -11.52 -17.63 50.68
C MET A 1 -10.39 -16.67 51.03
N LYS A 2 -9.46 -16.38 50.10
CA LYS A 2 -8.44 -15.33 50.33
C LYS A 2 -9.17 -13.98 50.46
N ARG A 3 -8.86 -13.21 51.51
CA ARG A 3 -9.41 -11.85 51.70
C ARG A 3 -8.99 -10.99 50.51
N PHE A 4 -9.94 -10.24 49.95
CA PHE A 4 -9.68 -9.28 48.88
C PHE A 4 -8.79 -8.15 49.43
N ASP A 5 -7.61 -7.98 48.83
CA ASP A 5 -6.66 -6.95 49.20
C ASP A 5 -6.86 -5.71 48.32
N ALA A 6 -7.63 -4.77 48.84
CA ALA A 6 -7.90 -3.49 48.18
C ALA A 6 -6.63 -2.63 48.02
N ALA A 7 -5.66 -2.75 48.94
CA ALA A 7 -4.41 -2.01 48.86
C ALA A 7 -3.53 -2.53 47.72
N ALA A 8 -3.46 -3.85 47.54
CA ALA A 8 -2.79 -4.46 46.40
C ALA A 8 -3.44 -4.08 45.06
N LEU A 9 -4.77 -4.00 45.00
CA LEU A 9 -5.48 -3.53 43.80
C LEU A 9 -5.15 -2.06 43.50
N ILE A 10 -5.19 -1.19 44.51
CA ILE A 10 -4.87 0.24 44.33
C ILE A 10 -3.40 0.41 43.92
N ALA A 11 -2.47 -0.36 44.49
CA ALA A 11 -1.07 -0.35 44.10
C ALA A 11 -0.85 -0.86 42.67
N ALA A 12 -1.60 -1.89 42.23
CA ALA A 12 -1.56 -2.36 40.84
C ALA A 12 -2.16 -1.35 39.84
N ILE A 13 -3.15 -0.56 40.27
CA ILE A 13 -3.72 0.53 39.48
C ILE A 13 -2.77 1.73 39.41
N LYS A 14 -2.11 2.07 40.52
CA LYS A 14 -1.19 3.21 40.66
C LYS A 14 0.27 2.92 40.34
N GLY A 15 0.62 1.64 40.10
CA GLY A 15 1.99 1.24 39.77
C GLY A 15 2.49 1.97 38.53
N GLU A 16 3.80 2.22 38.46
CA GLU A 16 4.47 2.86 37.33
C GLU A 16 4.19 2.07 36.04
N ARG A 17 3.12 2.44 35.33
CA ARG A 17 2.83 1.92 34.01
C ARG A 17 3.81 2.60 33.05
N ASP A 18 4.58 1.79 32.35
CA ASP A 18 5.40 2.26 31.25
C ASP A 18 4.50 2.62 30.07
N TYR A 19 4.33 3.93 29.84
CA TYR A 19 3.55 4.49 28.73
C TYR A 19 4.41 4.75 27.49
N SER A 20 5.63 4.21 27.45
CA SER A 20 6.47 4.29 26.27
C SER A 20 5.88 3.47 25.11
N CYS A 21 6.22 3.87 23.89
CA CYS A 21 5.81 3.13 22.70
C CYS A 21 6.38 1.70 22.78
N PRO A 22 5.55 0.65 22.63
CA PRO A 22 6.03 -0.72 22.74
C PRO A 22 7.18 -1.00 21.76
N LYS A 23 8.17 -1.79 22.19
CA LYS A 23 9.35 -2.09 21.37
C LYS A 23 8.95 -2.70 20.01
N GLY A 24 9.51 -2.15 18.93
CA GLY A 24 9.21 -2.56 17.55
C GLY A 24 7.93 -1.95 16.98
N TRP A 25 7.20 -1.15 17.76
CA TRP A 25 6.08 -0.34 17.28
C TRP A 25 6.53 1.11 17.06
N TYR A 26 5.84 1.76 16.13
CA TYR A 26 6.14 3.09 15.63
C TYR A 26 4.96 4.02 15.91
N THR A 27 5.28 5.17 16.49
CA THR A 27 4.38 6.32 16.56
C THR A 27 4.23 6.98 15.19
N ILE A 28 3.19 7.79 15.01
CA ILE A 28 3.03 8.59 13.78
C ILE A 28 4.22 9.51 13.53
N GLU A 29 4.84 10.04 14.60
CA GLU A 29 6.00 10.93 14.46
C GLU A 29 7.25 10.17 13.99
N GLN A 30 7.48 8.96 14.50
CA GLN A 30 8.55 8.09 14.02
C GLN A 30 8.32 7.70 12.55
N ILE A 31 7.08 7.37 12.16
CA ILE A 31 6.72 7.10 10.76
C ILE A 31 6.95 8.33 9.88
N ARG A 32 6.61 9.52 10.38
CA ARG A 32 6.81 10.78 9.66
C ARG A 32 8.29 11.00 9.35
N GLN A 33 9.15 10.82 10.34
CA GLN A 33 10.60 10.97 10.20
C GLN A 33 11.17 9.90 9.26
N GLU A 34 10.78 8.63 9.44
CA GLU A 34 11.28 7.51 8.64
C GLU A 34 10.88 7.62 7.15
N LEU A 35 9.67 8.11 6.87
CA LEU A 35 9.17 8.31 5.51
C LEU A 35 9.48 9.70 4.94
N ASN A 36 10.22 10.53 5.69
CA ASN A 36 10.54 11.92 5.33
C ASN A 36 9.31 12.75 4.90
N LEU A 37 8.23 12.68 5.69
CA LEU A 37 6.97 13.38 5.43
C LEU A 37 6.93 14.75 6.12
N ALA A 38 6.43 15.77 5.42
CA ALA A 38 6.36 17.13 5.94
C ALA A 38 5.47 17.27 7.19
N TYR A 39 4.32 16.58 7.23
CA TYR A 39 3.31 16.78 8.28
C TYR A 39 2.87 15.47 8.95
N PRO A 40 2.61 15.47 10.27
CA PRO A 40 2.09 14.30 10.99
C PRO A 40 0.76 13.78 10.45
N ARG A 41 -0.11 14.67 9.94
CA ARG A 41 -1.38 14.26 9.31
C ARG A 41 -1.16 13.38 8.06
N ASN A 42 -0.12 13.67 7.28
CA ASN A 42 0.22 12.90 6.09
C ASN A 42 0.76 11.52 6.48
N ALA A 43 1.58 11.48 7.53
CA ALA A 43 2.08 10.23 8.12
C ALA A 43 0.94 9.37 8.69
N SER A 44 -0.04 9.98 9.37
CA SER A 44 -1.23 9.29 9.89
C SER A 44 -2.04 8.63 8.77
N SER A 45 -2.37 9.41 7.72
CA SER A 45 -3.07 8.88 6.54
C SER A 45 -2.27 7.77 5.85
N ARG A 46 -0.95 7.93 5.72
CA ARG A 46 -0.08 6.92 5.09
C ARG A 46 0.01 5.64 5.92
N ALA A 47 0.19 5.74 7.24
CA ALA A 47 0.24 4.58 8.14
C ALA A 47 -1.07 3.79 8.11
N TYR A 48 -2.21 4.49 8.14
CA TYR A 48 -3.52 3.86 8.03
C TYR A 48 -3.72 3.15 6.68
N GLN A 49 -3.26 3.76 5.57
CA GLN A 49 -3.29 3.11 4.25
C GLN A 49 -2.43 1.84 4.21
N LEU A 50 -1.21 1.87 4.74
CA LEU A 50 -0.33 0.70 4.79
C LEU A 50 -0.92 -0.42 5.65
N HIS A 51 -1.57 -0.08 6.76
CA HIS A 51 -2.33 -1.03 7.57
C HIS A 51 -3.50 -1.65 6.79
N ARG A 52 -4.31 -0.83 6.11
CA ARG A 52 -5.43 -1.30 5.27
C ARG A 52 -4.97 -2.22 4.15
N ASN A 53 -3.75 -2.05 3.65
CA ASN A 53 -3.13 -2.91 2.65
C ASN A 53 -2.47 -4.17 3.25
N GLY A 54 -2.58 -4.39 4.56
CA GLY A 54 -2.03 -5.57 5.23
C GLY A 54 -0.51 -5.54 5.41
N LEU A 55 0.14 -4.37 5.30
CA LEU A 55 1.59 -4.22 5.40
C LEU A 55 2.04 -3.84 6.82
N LEU A 56 1.15 -3.20 7.59
CA LEU A 56 1.37 -2.85 8.99
C LEU A 56 0.28 -3.44 9.88
N ASP A 57 0.68 -3.89 11.07
CA ASP A 57 -0.24 -4.06 12.20
C ASP A 57 -0.54 -2.70 12.82
N ARG A 58 -1.72 -2.58 13.44
CA ARG A 58 -2.18 -1.38 14.13
C ARG A 58 -2.72 -1.77 15.50
N GLN A 59 -2.33 -1.03 16.53
CA GLN A 59 -2.80 -1.21 17.89
C GLN A 59 -3.15 0.16 18.50
N ALA A 60 -4.22 0.22 19.28
CA ALA A 60 -4.52 1.38 20.10
C ALA A 60 -3.58 1.40 21.31
N HIS A 61 -2.95 2.54 21.58
CA HIS A 61 -2.02 2.71 22.69
C HIS A 61 -2.23 4.06 23.36
N GLN A 62 -2.17 4.05 24.69
CA GLN A 62 -2.38 5.22 25.53
C GLN A 62 -1.03 5.71 26.06
N PHE A 63 -0.57 6.84 25.52
CA PHE A 63 0.70 7.46 25.92
C PHE A 63 0.62 8.33 27.17
N LYS A 64 -0.59 8.70 27.60
CA LYS A 64 -0.80 9.58 28.77
C LYS A 64 -1.95 9.04 29.61
N VAL A 65 -1.71 8.91 30.90
CA VAL A 65 -2.72 8.73 31.94
C VAL A 65 -2.67 9.97 32.83
N ASP A 66 -3.80 10.32 33.45
CA ASP A 66 -3.99 11.46 34.37
C ASP A 66 -4.02 12.88 33.79
N THR A 67 -3.96 13.08 32.46
CA THR A 67 -4.14 14.42 31.86
C THR A 67 -5.60 14.79 31.58
N GLY A 68 -6.56 13.93 31.91
CA GLY A 68 -7.97 14.09 31.52
C GLY A 68 -8.23 14.04 30.01
N GLN A 69 -7.18 13.86 29.20
CA GLN A 69 -7.25 13.80 27.75
C GLN A 69 -7.20 12.34 27.30
N CYS A 70 -8.33 11.80 26.85
CA CYS A 70 -8.42 10.50 26.19
C CYS A 70 -7.85 10.56 24.75
N HIS A 71 -6.54 10.78 24.62
CA HIS A 71 -5.87 10.62 23.33
C HIS A 71 -5.50 9.14 23.13
N LEU A 72 -6.47 8.34 22.70
CA LEU A 72 -6.18 7.03 22.11
C LEU A 72 -5.40 7.28 20.81
N ALA A 73 -4.08 7.11 20.89
CA ALA A 73 -3.23 7.13 19.71
C ALA A 73 -3.13 5.73 19.12
N TYR A 74 -2.78 5.66 17.85
CA TYR A 74 -2.49 4.38 17.20
C TYR A 74 -1.00 4.26 16.97
N VAL A 75 -0.46 3.10 17.33
CA VAL A 75 0.90 2.68 17.00
C VAL A 75 0.84 1.61 15.92
N TYR A 76 1.91 1.53 15.14
CA TYR A 76 1.99 0.62 13.99
C TYR A 76 3.24 -0.23 14.05
N ARG A 77 3.18 -1.44 13.51
CA ARG A 77 4.34 -2.33 13.40
C ARG A 77 4.42 -2.90 11.98
N PRO A 78 5.59 -2.89 11.32
CA PRO A 78 5.80 -3.61 10.06
C PRO A 78 5.45 -5.09 10.22
N ARG A 79 4.60 -5.62 9.32
CA ARG A 79 4.36 -7.06 9.27
C ARG A 79 5.54 -7.78 8.62
N PRO A 80 5.91 -8.99 9.08
CA PRO A 80 6.85 -9.82 8.35
C PRO A 80 6.43 -9.99 6.88
N PRO A 81 7.35 -9.93 5.91
CA PRO A 81 8.82 -9.94 6.05
C PRO A 81 9.46 -8.55 6.24
N PHE A 82 8.68 -7.48 6.35
CA PHE A 82 9.20 -6.12 6.42
C PHE A 82 9.82 -5.83 7.79
N LYS A 83 11.04 -5.27 7.78
CA LYS A 83 11.75 -4.87 9.01
C LYS A 83 11.46 -3.44 9.41
N THR A 84 11.12 -2.59 8.45
CA THR A 84 10.94 -1.15 8.64
C THR A 84 9.66 -0.66 7.95
N VAL A 85 9.13 0.49 8.40
CA VAL A 85 7.93 1.09 7.79
C VAL A 85 8.25 1.58 6.39
N LYS A 86 9.47 2.06 6.15
CA LYS A 86 9.96 2.45 4.83
C LYS A 86 9.94 1.28 3.85
N GLN A 87 10.45 0.11 4.24
CA GLN A 87 10.45 -1.08 3.39
C GLN A 87 9.02 -1.53 3.04
N ALA A 88 8.12 -1.49 4.02
CA ALA A 88 6.71 -1.75 3.79
C ALA A 88 6.07 -0.71 2.84
N ALA A 89 6.43 0.57 2.99
CA ALA A 89 5.93 1.66 2.16
C ALA A 89 6.41 1.58 0.70
N GLU A 90 7.66 1.19 0.47
CA GLU A 90 8.23 0.95 -0.87
C GLU A 90 7.55 -0.24 -1.54
N SER A 91 7.32 -1.31 -0.78
CA SER A 91 6.64 -2.53 -1.25
C SER A 91 5.14 -2.35 -1.49
N ASN A 92 4.55 -1.24 -1.04
CA ASN A 92 3.13 -0.94 -1.19
C ASN A 92 2.68 -0.88 -2.66
N PHE A 93 3.58 -0.51 -3.58
CA PHE A 93 3.29 -0.56 -5.01
C PHE A 93 3.25 -2.00 -5.51
N THR A 94 4.25 -2.81 -5.16
CA THR A 94 4.34 -4.24 -5.54
C THR A 94 3.19 -5.07 -4.98
N ALA A 95 2.76 -4.80 -3.74
CA ALA A 95 1.64 -5.49 -3.10
C ALA A 95 0.27 -5.19 -3.76
N ARG A 96 0.19 -4.13 -4.58
CA ARG A 96 -1.03 -3.76 -5.34
C ARG A 96 -1.00 -4.24 -6.78
N GLU A 97 0.11 -4.76 -7.28
CA GLU A 97 0.20 -5.17 -8.67
C GLU A 97 -0.47 -6.53 -8.87
N GLU A 98 -1.62 -6.51 -9.55
CA GLU A 98 -2.13 -7.70 -10.20
C GLU A 98 -1.05 -8.22 -11.16
N LYS A 99 -0.70 -9.51 -11.01
CA LYS A 99 0.20 -10.18 -11.93
C LYS A 99 -0.47 -10.24 -13.30
N VAL A 100 0.10 -9.52 -14.27
CA VAL A 100 -0.39 -9.56 -15.66
C VAL A 100 -0.14 -10.96 -16.22
N PRO A 101 -1.16 -11.66 -16.74
CA PRO A 101 -0.98 -12.97 -17.34
C PRO A 101 0.00 -12.93 -18.51
N LYS A 102 0.82 -13.99 -18.66
CA LYS A 102 1.82 -14.08 -19.74
C LYS A 102 1.13 -13.93 -21.10
N GLY A 103 1.68 -13.06 -21.94
CA GLY A 103 1.16 -12.79 -23.29
C GLY A 103 0.22 -11.58 -23.37
N PHE A 104 -0.13 -10.93 -22.27
CA PHE A 104 -0.78 -9.62 -22.31
C PHE A 104 0.27 -8.50 -22.32
N VAL A 105 0.08 -7.52 -23.20
CA VAL A 105 0.99 -6.40 -23.40
C VAL A 105 0.20 -5.10 -23.53
N ARG A 106 0.81 -3.98 -23.16
CA ARG A 106 0.25 -2.65 -23.40
C ARG A 106 0.54 -2.25 -24.84
N ILE A 107 -0.36 -1.45 -25.43
CA ILE A 107 -0.17 -0.93 -26.80
C ILE A 107 1.15 -0.16 -26.91
N VAL A 108 1.53 0.62 -25.89
CA VAL A 108 2.75 1.44 -25.93
C VAL A 108 4.01 0.57 -25.96
N ASP A 109 4.05 -0.49 -25.15
CA ASP A 109 5.20 -1.42 -25.14
C ASP A 109 5.29 -2.17 -26.46
N PHE A 110 4.15 -2.67 -26.95
CA PHE A 110 4.09 -3.35 -28.25
C PHE A 110 4.49 -2.42 -29.40
N ALA A 111 4.01 -1.18 -29.41
CA ALA A 111 4.35 -0.16 -30.40
C ALA A 111 5.85 0.11 -30.50
N PHE A 112 6.52 0.16 -29.34
CA PHE A 112 7.96 0.31 -29.26
C PHE A 112 8.67 -0.90 -29.88
N ASP A 113 8.24 -2.12 -29.53
CA ASP A 113 8.83 -3.37 -30.05
C ASP A 113 8.71 -3.50 -31.57
N VAL A 114 7.56 -3.11 -32.16
CA VAL A 114 7.32 -3.25 -33.61
C VAL A 114 7.69 -2.01 -34.42
N GLY A 115 8.14 -0.92 -33.78
CA GLY A 115 8.50 0.32 -34.47
C GLY A 115 7.31 1.05 -35.13
N ILE A 116 6.08 0.82 -34.66
CA ILE A 116 4.86 1.44 -35.21
C ILE A 116 4.28 2.40 -34.18
N SER A 117 3.80 3.57 -34.61
CA SER A 117 3.14 4.53 -33.71
C SER A 117 1.99 3.89 -32.93
N HIS A 118 1.98 4.12 -31.61
CA HIS A 118 0.93 3.63 -30.71
C HIS A 118 -0.48 4.12 -31.12
N VAL A 119 -0.58 5.30 -31.76
CA VAL A 119 -1.85 5.83 -32.31
C VAL A 119 -2.36 4.96 -33.46
N ALA A 120 -1.47 4.54 -34.36
CA ALA A 120 -1.82 3.69 -35.49
C ALA A 120 -2.29 2.31 -35.03
N ILE A 121 -1.66 1.75 -34.00
CA ILE A 121 -2.08 0.48 -33.39
C ILE A 121 -3.44 0.65 -32.71
N ARG A 122 -3.69 1.73 -31.95
CA ARG A 122 -5.01 2.01 -31.35
C ARG A 122 -6.12 2.06 -32.40
N ALA A 123 -5.88 2.71 -33.53
CA ALA A 123 -6.85 2.76 -34.63
C ALA A 123 -7.15 1.37 -35.22
N ARG A 124 -6.12 0.52 -35.36
CA ARG A 124 -6.30 -0.87 -35.84
C ARG A 124 -7.06 -1.73 -34.84
N VAL A 125 -6.72 -1.63 -33.56
CA VAL A 125 -7.41 -2.32 -32.45
C VAL A 125 -8.88 -1.94 -32.41
N ALA A 126 -9.20 -0.65 -32.53
CA ALA A 126 -10.57 -0.15 -32.57
C ALA A 126 -11.34 -0.69 -33.78
N ARG A 127 -10.75 -0.67 -34.98
CA ARG A 127 -11.35 -1.24 -36.20
C ARG A 127 -11.59 -2.74 -36.11
N ALA A 128 -10.72 -3.46 -35.40
CA ALA A 128 -10.83 -4.89 -35.20
C ALA A 128 -11.76 -5.30 -34.04
N GLY A 129 -12.28 -4.34 -33.28
CA GLY A 129 -13.17 -4.61 -32.15
C GLY A 129 -12.53 -5.42 -31.02
N LEU A 130 -11.20 -5.35 -30.85
CA LEU A 130 -10.52 -6.13 -29.81
C LEU A 130 -10.88 -5.62 -28.42
N LYS A 131 -11.25 -6.54 -27.52
CA LYS A 131 -11.60 -6.21 -26.15
C LYS A 131 -10.34 -5.93 -25.31
N ALA A 132 -10.33 -4.77 -24.67
CA ALA A 132 -9.31 -4.42 -23.69
C ALA A 132 -9.46 -5.24 -22.41
N SER A 133 -8.34 -5.63 -21.83
CA SER A 133 -8.25 -6.15 -20.45
C SER A 133 -7.58 -5.12 -19.56
N TYR A 134 -8.03 -4.99 -18.32
CA TYR A 134 -7.49 -4.02 -17.37
C TYR A 134 -6.94 -4.77 -16.15
N PHE A 135 -5.69 -4.47 -15.82
CA PHE A 135 -5.00 -5.05 -14.66
C PHE A 135 -4.52 -3.93 -13.76
N LYS A 136 -4.71 -4.07 -12.45
CA LYS A 136 -4.20 -3.12 -11.45
C LYS A 136 -2.70 -3.24 -11.36
N THR A 137 -1.99 -2.49 -12.18
CA THR A 137 -0.53 -2.40 -12.17
C THR A 137 -0.12 -0.97 -11.84
N ALA A 138 1.11 -0.76 -11.36
CA ALA A 138 1.65 0.60 -11.16
C ALA A 138 1.59 1.41 -12.45
N ARG A 139 1.63 0.71 -13.59
CA ARG A 139 1.53 1.26 -14.93
C ARG A 139 0.11 1.26 -15.51
N GLY A 140 -0.98 0.94 -14.79
CA GLY A 140 -2.28 0.75 -15.45
C GLY A 140 -3.56 1.08 -14.70
N MET A 141 -3.58 1.08 -13.37
CA MET A 141 -4.76 1.58 -12.63
C MET A 141 -4.45 2.51 -11.45
N SER A 142 -3.19 2.66 -11.04
CA SER A 142 -2.83 3.57 -9.93
C SER A 142 -2.14 4.87 -10.34
N GLY A 143 -1.92 5.09 -11.64
CA GLY A 143 -1.23 6.28 -12.14
C GLY A 143 -1.89 6.80 -13.40
N LEU A 144 -2.75 7.81 -13.27
CA LEU A 144 -3.32 8.75 -14.26
C LEU A 144 -3.88 8.22 -15.61
N HIS A 145 -3.60 6.99 -16.00
CA HIS A 145 -3.86 6.42 -17.32
C HIS A 145 -4.38 5.01 -17.13
N HIS A 146 -5.65 4.79 -17.50
CA HIS A 146 -6.26 3.48 -17.66
C HIS A 146 -5.56 2.75 -18.82
N ASN A 147 -4.39 2.15 -18.55
CA ASN A 147 -3.63 1.48 -19.59
C ASN A 147 -4.27 0.12 -19.87
N ALA A 148 -4.92 0.04 -21.03
CA ALA A 148 -5.49 -1.19 -21.57
C ALA A 148 -4.39 -2.17 -21.98
N TYR A 149 -4.59 -3.44 -21.63
CA TYR A 149 -3.77 -4.57 -22.05
C TYR A 149 -4.52 -5.38 -23.10
N TYR A 150 -3.76 -5.91 -24.06
CA TYR A 150 -4.26 -6.76 -25.14
C TYR A 150 -3.38 -7.99 -25.25
N ARG A 151 -3.91 -9.08 -25.80
CA ARG A 151 -3.09 -10.26 -26.10
C ARG A 151 -2.11 -9.92 -27.22
N LYS A 152 -0.82 -10.17 -27.00
CA LYS A 152 0.23 -9.94 -27.98
C LYS A 152 -0.06 -10.65 -29.30
N ALA A 153 -0.54 -11.89 -29.24
CA ALA A 153 -0.90 -12.67 -30.42
C ALA A 153 -1.97 -12.00 -31.30
N ASP A 154 -2.93 -11.29 -30.70
CA ASP A 154 -3.97 -10.57 -31.46
C ASP A 154 -3.40 -9.29 -32.08
N LEU A 155 -2.50 -8.59 -31.38
CA LEU A 155 -1.78 -7.44 -31.93
C LEU A 155 -0.83 -7.85 -33.08
N ASP A 156 -0.10 -8.96 -32.93
CA ASP A 156 0.77 -9.53 -33.96
C ASP A 156 -0.03 -9.86 -35.23
N ARG A 157 -1.23 -10.44 -35.09
CA ARG A 157 -2.15 -10.69 -36.21
C ARG A 157 -2.60 -9.40 -36.91
N LEU A 158 -2.88 -8.34 -36.15
CA LEU A 158 -3.27 -7.04 -36.71
C LEU A 158 -2.14 -6.35 -37.47
N VAL A 159 -0.89 -6.50 -37.01
CA VAL A 159 0.27 -5.96 -37.71
C VAL A 159 0.53 -6.75 -38.98
N ARG A 160 0.53 -8.10 -38.91
CA ARG A 160 0.75 -8.97 -40.08
C ARG A 160 -0.29 -8.80 -41.19
N LYS A 161 -1.57 -8.59 -40.85
CA LYS A 161 -2.62 -8.38 -41.86
C LYS A 161 -2.45 -7.07 -42.64
N ALA A 162 -1.64 -6.15 -42.13
CA ALA A 162 -1.42 -4.83 -42.73
C ALA A 162 -0.07 -4.70 -43.44
N SER A 163 0.75 -5.76 -43.44
CA SER A 163 1.96 -5.93 -44.26
C SER A 163 1.60 -6.71 -45.51
#